data_AF-A0A7S3G5Q9-F1
#
_entry.id   AF-A0A7S3G5Q9-F1
#
_cell.length_a   1.000
_cell.length_b   1.000
_cell.length_c   1.000
_cell.angle_alpha   90.00
_cell.angle_beta   90.00
_cell.angle_gamma   90.00
#
_symmetry.space_group_name_H-M   'P 1'
#
loop_
_entity.id
_entity.type
_entity.pdbx_description
1 polymer ?
#
loop_
_entity_poly.entity_id
_entity_poly.type
_entity_poly.pdbx_seq_one_letter_code
_entity_poly.pdbx_strand_id
1 'polypeptide(L)'
;MMPKVSTGRLSAMLASRQRWCISRQRPWGLPIPVFYNKEDPRAPPLITEETVKYVSSVFAEEGSTAWWQRDTADLLPPTMSAEEKAKYEKGRDTLDVWFDSGCTWNSVLRERGLPTPSDLVLEGSDQHRGWFQSSLLTSVASTSAVDEDGKREWGGAPYRAIYTHGFVLDGEGRKMSKSVGNVVSPQMVVNGTGDAAASGGGKKGKGVKGKGKGKGGGGGKWPAYGADVLRWWAVSVDSTRDVAMSREGMEKTFENVRRLRNTIRYLLGNLNDFHPADHLPGFVSAGDESIKLEFERQLDAYVAKRLFSTIHTSSSDLSSLLFPKYAASLTSFVSADLSSLYFEAIKDRLYADERDGKSRRSAQAVLYLTYDRLVRVLTPSLPHLCEDAFQHSPVYQRIPDLEGFLKSGSMGEAGTVMEYTWPSTSEWEVQRSQHNGVNDVDEDEAMRRVLNMRDSVKRVLEKSRNEGLVGSSTDADVTLQVDTNAAPLEKALSWFDGVPVLGSTTSGAVELPALAELSVTSSFDVSKADDREWEWKHATYVDANGNTVDNENDAAARLIVHQPKGGKCARCWRWLAPSSGALCQRCSDVLVQQ
;
A
#
# COMPACT_ATOMS: atom_id res chain seq x y z
N MET A 1 -21.74 -1.31 7.57
CA MET A 1 -20.95 -0.08 7.83
C MET A 1 -19.62 -0.47 8.45
N MET A 2 -18.56 0.25 8.14
CA MET A 2 -17.22 0.07 8.66
C MET A 2 -16.77 1.35 9.39
N PRO A 3 -16.24 1.28 10.62
CA PRO A 3 -16.21 0.10 11.48
C PRO A 3 -17.60 -0.36 11.93
N LYS A 4 -17.74 -1.61 12.40
CA LYS A 4 -19.03 -2.21 12.80
C LYS A 4 -19.80 -1.39 13.85
N VAL A 5 -19.08 -0.67 14.72
CA VAL A 5 -19.67 0.21 15.75
C VAL A 5 -20.48 1.37 15.16
N SER A 6 -20.17 1.81 13.94
CA SER A 6 -20.86 2.90 13.25
C SER A 6 -22.34 2.58 12.99
N THR A 7 -22.70 1.31 12.81
CA THR A 7 -24.10 0.88 12.66
C THR A 7 -24.95 1.27 13.86
N GLY A 8 -24.45 1.00 15.08
CA GLY A 8 -25.17 1.35 16.30
C GLY A 8 -25.40 2.86 16.45
N ARG A 9 -24.44 3.68 15.99
CA ARG A 9 -24.55 5.14 16.01
C ARG A 9 -25.66 5.65 15.09
N LEU A 10 -25.68 5.20 13.82
CA LEU A 10 -26.70 5.63 12.87
C LEU A 10 -28.10 5.16 13.29
N SER A 11 -28.23 3.90 13.70
CA SER A 11 -29.52 3.33 14.15
C SER A 11 -30.08 4.07 15.36
N ALA A 12 -29.26 4.38 16.36
CA ALA A 12 -29.72 5.13 17.54
C ALA A 12 -30.19 6.56 17.18
N MET A 13 -29.52 7.22 16.23
CA MET A 13 -29.92 8.55 15.75
C MET A 13 -31.23 8.52 14.97
N LEU A 14 -31.46 7.47 14.17
CA LEU A 14 -32.71 7.28 13.45
C LEU A 14 -33.86 6.98 14.41
N ALA A 15 -33.67 6.07 15.37
CA ALA A 15 -34.70 5.68 16.32
C ALA A 15 -35.16 6.81 17.26
N SER A 16 -34.26 7.76 17.56
CA SER A 16 -34.57 8.91 18.42
C SER A 16 -35.15 10.12 17.68
N ARG A 17 -35.10 10.15 16.34
CA ARG A 17 -35.57 11.29 15.54
C ARG A 17 -37.10 11.26 15.40
N GLN A 18 -37.76 12.29 15.93
CA GLN A 18 -39.22 12.41 15.83
C GLN A 18 -39.68 13.17 14.58
N ARG A 19 -39.09 14.33 14.29
CA ARG A 19 -39.42 15.20 13.16
C ARG A 19 -38.16 15.86 12.60
N TRP A 20 -38.20 16.26 11.33
CA TRP A 20 -37.16 17.06 10.69
C TRP A 20 -37.72 18.44 10.31
N CYS A 21 -37.24 19.48 10.97
CA CYS A 21 -37.52 20.86 10.56
C CYS A 21 -36.67 21.21 9.34
N ILE A 22 -37.29 21.15 8.15
CA ILE A 22 -36.61 21.41 6.87
C ILE A 22 -36.58 22.88 6.47
N SER A 23 -37.28 23.78 7.17
CA SER A 23 -37.33 25.20 6.78
C SER A 23 -36.31 26.07 7.53
N ARG A 24 -35.79 27.09 6.85
CA ARG A 24 -34.85 28.08 7.37
C ARG A 24 -35.24 29.48 6.90
N GLN A 25 -35.26 30.44 7.80
CA GLN A 25 -35.50 31.86 7.49
C GLN A 25 -34.20 32.52 7.03
N ARG A 26 -33.67 32.08 5.88
CA ARG A 26 -32.41 32.54 5.29
C ARG A 26 -32.59 32.79 3.79
N PRO A 27 -31.91 33.80 3.21
CA PRO A 27 -32.01 34.08 1.78
C PRO A 27 -31.09 33.18 0.93
N TRP A 28 -30.04 32.59 1.52
CA TRP A 28 -29.11 31.70 0.82
C TRP A 28 -29.47 30.24 1.07
N GLY A 29 -30.14 29.62 0.10
CA GLY A 29 -30.58 28.23 0.11
C GLY A 29 -31.61 27.97 -0.99
N LEU A 30 -31.97 26.70 -1.20
CA LEU A 30 -33.03 26.32 -2.13
C LEU A 30 -34.40 26.72 -1.56
N PRO A 31 -35.19 27.60 -2.22
CA PRO A 31 -36.50 28.00 -1.70
C PRO A 31 -37.48 26.82 -1.61
N ILE A 32 -38.35 26.83 -0.60
CA ILE A 32 -39.42 25.83 -0.49
C ILE A 32 -40.56 26.27 -1.44
N PRO A 33 -40.93 25.47 -2.45
CA PRO A 33 -41.91 25.85 -3.48
C PRO A 33 -43.35 25.79 -2.95
N VAL A 34 -43.67 26.65 -1.99
CA VAL A 34 -44.97 26.73 -1.30
C VAL A 34 -45.52 28.14 -1.43
N PHE A 35 -46.82 28.22 -1.73
CA PHE A 35 -47.54 29.47 -1.82
C PHE A 35 -48.60 29.58 -0.72
N TYR A 36 -48.79 30.77 -0.16
CA TYR A 36 -49.73 31.04 0.94
C TYR A 36 -50.86 31.96 0.47
N ASN A 37 -52.07 31.74 0.98
CA ASN A 37 -53.21 32.57 0.67
C ASN A 37 -53.12 33.92 1.42
N LYS A 38 -53.21 35.04 0.70
CA LYS A 38 -53.14 36.40 1.26
C LYS A 38 -54.40 36.82 2.00
N GLU A 39 -55.55 36.28 1.60
CA GLU A 39 -56.89 36.65 2.08
C GLU A 39 -57.26 35.86 3.33
N ASP A 40 -56.86 34.58 3.41
CA ASP A 40 -57.08 33.71 4.57
C ASP A 40 -55.77 33.04 5.04
N PRO A 41 -55.12 33.58 6.09
CA PRO A 41 -53.91 33.01 6.68
C PRO A 41 -54.10 31.62 7.30
N ARG A 42 -55.34 31.15 7.49
CA ARG A 42 -55.65 29.81 8.01
C ARG A 42 -55.92 28.80 6.90
N ALA A 43 -56.05 29.25 5.66
CA ALA A 43 -56.21 28.35 4.53
C ALA A 43 -54.96 27.45 4.38
N PRO A 44 -55.15 26.18 3.96
CA PRO A 44 -54.02 25.32 3.63
C PRO A 44 -53.10 25.98 2.58
N PRO A 45 -51.77 25.82 2.71
CA PRO A 45 -50.84 26.31 1.70
C PRO A 45 -51.05 25.58 0.36
N LEU A 46 -50.83 26.30 -0.74
CA LEU A 46 -50.84 25.73 -2.09
C LEU A 46 -49.48 25.06 -2.36
N ILE A 47 -49.49 23.74 -2.32
CA ILE A 47 -48.38 22.85 -2.69
C ILE A 47 -48.96 21.59 -3.34
N THR A 48 -48.90 21.52 -4.65
CA THR A 48 -49.43 20.44 -5.49
C THR A 48 -48.33 19.91 -6.40
N GLU A 49 -48.50 18.71 -6.96
CA GLU A 49 -47.54 18.17 -7.91
C GLU A 49 -47.32 19.09 -9.12
N GLU A 50 -48.39 19.70 -9.63
CA GLU A 50 -48.34 20.64 -10.74
C GLU A 50 -47.55 21.92 -10.39
N THR A 51 -47.84 22.53 -9.23
CA THR A 51 -47.14 23.75 -8.79
C THR A 51 -45.66 23.49 -8.52
N VAL A 52 -45.33 22.35 -7.88
CA VAL A 52 -43.95 21.94 -7.63
C VAL A 52 -43.22 21.67 -8.96
N LYS A 53 -43.80 20.89 -9.88
CA LYS A 53 -43.19 20.61 -11.20
C LYS A 53 -42.95 21.88 -12.01
N TYR A 54 -43.91 22.81 -12.00
CA TYR A 54 -43.75 24.08 -12.70
C TYR A 54 -42.59 24.90 -12.12
N VAL A 55 -42.53 25.07 -10.79
CA VAL A 55 -41.42 25.76 -10.14
C VAL A 55 -40.08 25.05 -10.39
N SER A 56 -40.05 23.72 -10.36
CA SER A 56 -38.87 22.93 -10.70
C SER A 56 -38.40 23.18 -12.14
N SER A 57 -39.32 23.32 -13.10
CA SER A 57 -38.96 23.64 -14.49
C SER A 57 -38.34 25.04 -14.61
N VAL A 58 -38.89 26.04 -13.90
CA VAL A 58 -38.32 27.38 -13.82
C VAL A 58 -36.92 27.33 -13.20
N PHE A 59 -36.73 26.56 -12.13
CA PHE A 59 -35.42 26.41 -11.49
C PHE A 59 -34.41 25.68 -12.39
N ALA A 60 -34.85 24.75 -13.24
CA ALA A 60 -33.98 24.06 -14.18
C ALA A 60 -33.47 25.02 -15.29
N GLU A 61 -34.30 25.97 -15.72
CA GLU A 61 -33.95 26.94 -16.77
C GLU A 61 -33.12 28.13 -16.23
N GLU A 62 -33.53 28.70 -15.09
CA GLU A 62 -32.99 29.97 -14.59
C GLU A 62 -32.21 29.85 -13.26
N GLY A 63 -32.23 28.67 -12.65
CA GLY A 63 -31.74 28.47 -11.28
C GLY A 63 -32.72 28.95 -10.20
N SER A 64 -32.44 28.58 -8.96
CA SER A 64 -33.31 28.88 -7.81
C SER A 64 -33.43 30.38 -7.48
N THR A 65 -32.56 31.22 -8.05
CA THR A 65 -32.62 32.68 -7.89
C THR A 65 -33.90 33.26 -8.50
N ALA A 66 -34.49 32.59 -9.50
CA ALA A 66 -35.76 32.96 -10.10
C ALA A 66 -36.89 33.10 -9.07
N TRP A 67 -36.87 32.29 -7.99
CA TRP A 67 -37.83 32.41 -6.89
C TRP A 67 -37.86 33.80 -6.26
N TRP A 68 -36.71 34.47 -6.19
CA TRP A 68 -36.59 35.79 -5.57
C TRP A 68 -36.84 36.91 -6.57
N GLN A 69 -36.48 36.71 -7.84
CA GLN A 69 -36.53 37.72 -8.89
C GLN A 69 -37.90 37.83 -9.57
N ARG A 70 -38.60 36.72 -9.79
CA ARG A 70 -39.89 36.68 -10.47
C ARG A 70 -41.04 37.10 -9.56
N ASP A 71 -42.12 37.63 -10.15
CA ASP A 71 -43.36 37.85 -9.42
C ASP A 71 -44.04 36.51 -9.10
N THR A 72 -44.85 36.47 -8.04
CA THR A 72 -45.52 35.22 -7.61
C THR A 72 -46.37 34.61 -8.73
N ALA A 73 -47.03 35.43 -9.55
CA ALA A 73 -47.87 34.96 -10.64
C ALA A 73 -47.09 34.20 -11.73
N ASP A 74 -45.82 34.56 -11.93
CA ASP A 74 -44.91 33.94 -12.90
C ASP A 74 -44.26 32.64 -12.39
N LEU A 75 -44.46 32.34 -11.10
CA LEU A 75 -44.02 31.10 -10.45
C LEU A 75 -45.18 30.11 -10.27
N LEU A 76 -46.41 30.50 -10.63
CA LEU A 76 -47.59 29.63 -10.60
C LEU A 76 -47.91 29.09 -11.99
N PRO A 77 -48.38 27.82 -12.11
CA PRO A 77 -48.69 27.19 -13.39
C PRO A 77 -49.58 28.05 -14.30
N PRO A 78 -49.38 27.99 -15.64
CA PRO A 78 -50.19 28.74 -16.60
C PRO A 78 -51.66 28.29 -16.65
N THR A 79 -51.98 27.12 -16.10
CA THR A 79 -53.33 26.55 -15.97
C THR A 79 -54.21 27.29 -14.96
N MET A 80 -53.62 28.05 -14.02
CA MET A 80 -54.36 28.86 -13.06
C MET A 80 -54.75 30.22 -13.65
N SER A 81 -55.98 30.67 -13.40
CA SER A 81 -56.46 32.00 -13.81
C SER A 81 -55.72 33.13 -13.10
N ALA A 82 -55.73 34.34 -13.68
CA ALA A 82 -55.10 35.51 -13.07
C ALA A 82 -55.72 35.85 -11.71
N GLU A 83 -57.04 35.70 -11.59
CA GLU A 83 -57.81 35.91 -10.36
C GLU A 83 -57.42 34.91 -9.26
N GLU A 84 -57.14 33.65 -9.61
CA GLU A 84 -56.64 32.66 -8.66
C GLU A 84 -55.20 32.95 -8.24
N LYS A 85 -54.32 33.25 -9.19
CA LYS A 85 -52.91 33.58 -8.90
C LYS A 85 -52.78 34.79 -7.97
N ALA A 86 -53.66 35.79 -8.12
CA ALA A 86 -53.65 37.01 -7.30
C ALA A 86 -53.85 36.73 -5.80
N LYS A 87 -54.53 35.63 -5.43
CA LYS A 87 -54.79 35.23 -4.03
C LYS A 87 -53.55 34.72 -3.30
N TYR A 88 -52.48 34.39 -4.02
CA TYR A 88 -51.32 33.71 -3.44
C TYR A 88 -50.07 34.59 -3.39
N GLU A 89 -49.26 34.39 -2.34
CA GLU A 89 -47.90 34.90 -2.22
C GLU A 89 -46.89 33.75 -2.02
N LYS A 90 -45.69 33.90 -2.59
CA LYS A 90 -44.61 32.92 -2.45
C LYS A 90 -44.01 32.93 -1.04
N GLY A 91 -43.71 31.74 -0.52
CA GLY A 91 -43.00 31.56 0.75
C GLY A 91 -41.60 32.18 0.76
N ARG A 92 -41.10 32.51 1.96
CA ARG A 92 -39.77 33.11 2.18
C ARG A 92 -38.76 32.17 2.83
N ASP A 93 -39.17 30.96 3.16
CA ASP A 93 -38.30 29.97 3.78
C ASP A 93 -37.51 29.21 2.70
N THR A 94 -36.27 28.87 3.01
CA THR A 94 -35.44 27.95 2.23
C THR A 94 -35.35 26.60 2.92
N LEU A 95 -34.99 25.57 2.16
CA LEU A 95 -34.67 24.25 2.65
C LEU A 95 -33.41 24.27 3.53
N ASP A 96 -33.38 23.34 4.47
CA ASP A 96 -32.22 22.99 5.27
C ASP A 96 -31.11 22.43 4.38
N VAL A 97 -29.87 22.84 4.60
CA VAL A 97 -28.72 22.40 3.78
C VAL A 97 -28.48 20.88 3.81
N TRP A 98 -29.00 20.21 4.85
CA TRP A 98 -29.01 18.74 4.90
C TRP A 98 -30.02 18.12 3.93
N PHE A 99 -31.08 18.83 3.57
CA PHE A 99 -32.00 18.41 2.51
C PHE A 99 -31.29 18.48 1.16
N ASP A 100 -30.62 19.59 0.86
CA ASP A 100 -29.85 19.77 -0.37
C ASP A 100 -28.83 18.64 -0.56
N SER A 101 -27.95 18.45 0.43
CA SER A 101 -26.94 17.38 0.38
C SER A 101 -27.57 15.98 0.46
N GLY A 102 -28.66 15.82 1.20
CA GLY A 102 -29.41 14.56 1.30
C GLY A 102 -29.98 14.10 -0.04
N CYS A 103 -30.34 15.02 -0.95
CA CYS A 103 -30.90 14.67 -2.25
C CYS A 103 -29.86 14.33 -3.33
N THR A 104 -28.56 14.36 -3.03
CA THR A 104 -27.47 14.12 -4.00
C THR A 104 -27.49 12.75 -4.65
N TRP A 105 -28.07 11.72 -4.02
CA TRP A 105 -28.26 10.42 -4.67
C TRP A 105 -29.20 10.52 -5.90
N ASN A 106 -30.13 11.48 -5.91
CA ASN A 106 -31.02 11.71 -7.04
C ASN A 106 -30.45 12.77 -8.00
N SER A 107 -30.12 13.95 -7.47
CA SER A 107 -29.65 15.10 -8.27
C SER A 107 -28.23 14.97 -8.81
N VAL A 108 -27.47 13.94 -8.38
CA VAL A 108 -26.14 13.66 -8.93
C VAL A 108 -26.10 12.26 -9.52
N LEU A 109 -26.38 11.21 -8.73
CA LEU A 109 -26.17 9.84 -9.23
C LEU A 109 -27.19 9.49 -10.32
N ARG A 110 -28.49 9.57 -10.01
CA ARG A 110 -29.55 9.24 -10.98
C ARG A 110 -29.55 10.19 -12.17
N GLU A 111 -29.48 11.50 -11.93
CA GLU A 111 -29.51 12.52 -12.99
C GLU A 111 -28.36 12.34 -14.01
N ARG A 112 -27.18 11.92 -13.54
CA ARG A 112 -26.03 11.65 -14.42
C ARG A 112 -25.95 10.20 -14.92
N GLY A 113 -26.96 9.37 -14.65
CA GLY A 113 -26.99 7.96 -15.04
C GLY A 113 -25.93 7.09 -14.36
N LEU A 114 -25.43 7.50 -13.19
CA LEU A 114 -24.45 6.76 -12.41
C LEU A 114 -25.10 5.63 -11.58
N PRO A 115 -24.36 4.56 -11.26
CA PRO A 115 -24.87 3.46 -10.46
C PRO A 115 -25.51 3.93 -9.14
N THR A 116 -26.77 3.54 -8.94
CA THR A 116 -27.55 3.84 -7.72
C THR A 116 -28.21 2.56 -7.23
N PRO A 117 -28.06 2.16 -5.95
CA PRO A 117 -27.29 2.82 -4.89
C PRO A 117 -25.78 2.87 -5.15
N SER A 118 -25.10 3.85 -4.55
CA SER A 118 -23.62 3.89 -4.52
C SER A 118 -23.05 2.64 -3.85
N ASP A 119 -21.94 2.09 -4.35
CA ASP A 119 -21.32 0.93 -3.71
C ASP A 119 -20.73 1.24 -2.34
N LEU A 120 -20.06 2.38 -2.22
CA LEU A 120 -19.43 2.84 -0.97
C LEU A 120 -19.58 4.36 -0.84
N VAL A 121 -19.92 4.82 0.36
CA VAL A 121 -19.76 6.22 0.76
C VAL A 121 -18.78 6.31 1.94
N LEU A 122 -17.95 7.36 1.94
CA LEU A 122 -16.90 7.55 2.94
C LEU A 122 -16.95 8.98 3.48
N GLU A 123 -17.19 9.14 4.77
CA GLU A 123 -17.24 10.45 5.42
C GLU A 123 -16.82 10.40 6.90
N GLY A 124 -16.66 11.58 7.50
CA GLY A 124 -16.35 11.76 8.91
C GLY A 124 -17.46 11.27 9.86
N SER A 125 -17.06 10.96 11.09
CA SER A 125 -17.97 10.45 12.12
C SER A 125 -19.16 11.35 12.46
N ASP A 126 -19.06 12.65 12.22
CA ASP A 126 -20.14 13.63 12.33
C ASP A 126 -21.29 13.40 11.35
N GLN A 127 -21.03 12.76 10.20
CA GLN A 127 -22.05 12.55 9.16
C GLN A 127 -23.13 11.52 9.52
N HIS A 128 -22.97 10.79 10.63
CA HIS A 128 -24.04 9.98 11.22
C HIS A 128 -25.27 10.79 11.61
N ARG A 129 -25.09 12.08 11.95
CA ARG A 129 -26.18 13.01 12.29
C ARG A 129 -26.52 13.97 11.14
N GLY A 130 -25.70 13.96 10.09
CA GLY A 130 -25.80 14.83 8.93
C GLY A 130 -26.13 14.01 7.70
N TRP A 131 -25.18 13.97 6.77
CA TRP A 131 -25.40 13.51 5.40
C TRP A 131 -25.88 12.06 5.28
N PHE A 132 -25.32 11.11 6.04
CA PHE A 132 -25.80 9.71 5.98
C PHE A 132 -27.28 9.62 6.30
N GLN A 133 -27.72 10.35 7.33
CA GLN A 133 -29.10 10.33 7.76
C GLN A 133 -30.03 11.04 6.78
N SER A 134 -29.66 12.24 6.31
CA SER A 134 -30.50 12.98 5.36
C SER A 134 -30.62 12.27 4.02
N SER A 135 -29.54 11.66 3.52
CA SER A 135 -29.55 10.88 2.29
C SER A 135 -30.46 9.66 2.41
N LEU A 136 -30.37 8.92 3.53
CA LEU A 136 -31.26 7.79 3.78
C LEU A 136 -32.73 8.20 3.83
N LEU A 137 -33.05 9.26 4.58
CA LEU A 137 -34.44 9.70 4.77
C LEU A 137 -35.05 10.19 3.45
N THR A 138 -34.33 11.00 2.69
CA THR A 138 -34.83 11.53 1.41
C THR A 138 -34.97 10.42 0.37
N SER A 139 -34.03 9.47 0.30
CA SER A 139 -34.11 8.30 -0.58
C SER A 139 -35.35 7.48 -0.26
N VAL A 140 -35.46 6.94 0.96
CA VAL A 140 -36.58 6.10 1.37
C VAL A 140 -37.91 6.83 1.19
N ALA A 141 -38.00 8.10 1.59
CA ALA A 141 -39.25 8.85 1.46
C ALA A 141 -39.68 9.05 -0.01
N SER A 142 -38.73 9.24 -0.93
CA SER A 142 -39.04 9.59 -2.32
C SER A 142 -39.22 8.36 -3.23
N THR A 143 -38.68 7.21 -2.84
CA THR A 143 -38.66 6.01 -3.70
C THR A 143 -39.43 4.83 -3.14
N SER A 144 -40.06 4.96 -1.97
CA SER A 144 -40.93 3.91 -1.40
C SER A 144 -42.33 3.84 -2.01
N ALA A 145 -42.63 4.69 -2.99
CA ALA A 145 -43.89 4.65 -3.71
C ALA A 145 -43.99 3.37 -4.58
N VAL A 146 -45.20 2.82 -4.62
CA VAL A 146 -45.56 1.73 -5.54
C VAL A 146 -46.09 2.40 -6.80
N ASP A 147 -45.60 2.03 -7.98
CA ASP A 147 -46.17 2.51 -9.23
C ASP A 147 -47.59 1.94 -9.47
N GLU A 148 -48.28 2.47 -10.47
CA GLU A 148 -49.65 2.07 -10.81
C GLU A 148 -49.77 0.56 -11.18
N ASP A 149 -48.65 -0.07 -11.57
CA ASP A 149 -48.54 -1.49 -11.92
C ASP A 149 -48.17 -2.39 -10.73
N GLY A 150 -48.08 -1.85 -9.51
CA GLY A 150 -47.73 -2.61 -8.31
C GLY A 150 -46.24 -2.90 -8.16
N LYS A 151 -45.37 -2.38 -9.04
CA LYS A 151 -43.92 -2.48 -8.91
C LYS A 151 -43.42 -1.39 -7.97
N ARG A 152 -42.55 -1.79 -7.05
CA ARG A 152 -41.82 -0.84 -6.20
C ARG A 152 -40.63 -0.32 -6.98
N GLU A 153 -40.55 0.99 -7.16
CA GLU A 153 -39.25 1.61 -7.39
C GLU A 153 -38.36 1.34 -6.17
N TRP A 154 -37.04 1.36 -6.35
CA TRP A 154 -36.09 1.00 -5.30
C TRP A 154 -36.27 1.85 -4.02
N GLY A 155 -36.92 1.33 -2.98
CA GLY A 155 -37.22 2.01 -1.70
C GLY A 155 -36.12 1.92 -0.63
N GLY A 156 -34.85 1.95 -1.03
CA GLY A 156 -33.71 1.56 -0.19
C GLY A 156 -32.79 2.70 0.26
N ALA A 157 -31.76 2.34 1.03
CA ALA A 157 -30.66 3.23 1.37
C ALA A 157 -29.82 3.57 0.13
N PRO A 158 -29.43 4.84 -0.12
CA PRO A 158 -28.73 5.28 -1.34
C PRO A 158 -27.29 4.81 -1.46
N TYR A 159 -26.86 3.92 -0.57
CA TYR A 159 -25.52 3.36 -0.49
C TYR A 159 -25.60 1.88 -0.05
N ARG A 160 -24.72 1.04 -0.59
CA ARG A 160 -24.56 -0.37 -0.20
C ARG A 160 -23.65 -0.51 1.02
N ALA A 161 -22.58 0.29 1.08
CA ALA A 161 -21.66 0.34 2.21
C ALA A 161 -21.39 1.78 2.66
N ILE A 162 -21.12 1.94 3.96
CA ILE A 162 -20.61 3.19 4.55
C ILE A 162 -19.28 2.87 5.22
N TYR A 163 -18.25 3.66 4.92
CA TYR A 163 -17.03 3.76 5.71
C TYR A 163 -17.05 5.08 6.49
N THR A 164 -16.74 5.01 7.78
CA THR A 164 -16.63 6.20 8.62
C THR A 164 -15.22 6.35 9.13
N HIS A 165 -14.65 7.54 8.93
CA HIS A 165 -13.38 7.91 9.55
C HIS A 165 -13.53 8.87 10.74
N GLY A 166 -12.52 8.90 11.61
CA GLY A 166 -12.40 9.89 12.67
C GLY A 166 -11.92 11.26 12.16
N PHE A 167 -11.76 12.20 13.09
CA PHE A 167 -11.23 13.52 12.81
C PHE A 167 -9.71 13.54 12.79
N VAL A 168 -9.15 14.41 11.95
CA VAL A 168 -7.73 14.75 12.02
C VAL A 168 -7.52 15.79 13.12
N LEU A 169 -6.61 15.50 14.04
CA LEU A 169 -6.23 16.34 15.17
C LEU A 169 -4.82 16.91 14.96
N ASP A 170 -4.45 17.93 15.72
CA ASP A 170 -3.07 18.41 15.72
C ASP A 170 -2.11 17.36 16.34
N GLY A 171 -0.81 17.60 16.26
CA GLY A 171 0.21 16.69 16.81
C GLY A 171 0.15 16.47 18.33
N GLU A 172 -0.62 17.27 19.07
CA GLU A 172 -0.88 17.12 20.51
C GLU A 172 -2.25 16.45 20.78
N GLY A 173 -2.96 16.01 19.74
CA GLY A 173 -4.28 15.38 19.86
C GLY A 173 -5.40 16.38 20.14
N ARG A 174 -5.22 17.67 19.86
CA ARG A 174 -6.28 18.68 20.02
C ARG A 174 -6.99 18.94 18.70
N LYS A 175 -8.26 19.32 18.78
CA LYS A 175 -9.02 19.77 17.62
C LYS A 175 -8.32 20.97 16.96
N MET A 176 -8.15 20.90 15.65
CA MET A 176 -7.55 22.00 14.89
C MET A 176 -8.52 23.18 14.78
N SER A 177 -8.03 24.40 15.05
CA SER A 177 -8.78 25.65 14.89
C SER A 177 -7.88 26.78 14.40
N LYS A 178 -8.39 27.57 13.45
CA LYS A 178 -7.70 28.76 12.94
C LYS A 178 -7.40 29.78 14.05
N SER A 179 -8.28 29.90 15.05
CA SER A 179 -8.09 30.84 16.17
C SER A 179 -6.96 30.42 17.12
N VAL A 180 -6.73 29.11 17.26
CA VAL A 180 -5.65 28.54 18.08
C VAL A 180 -4.32 28.53 17.31
N GLY A 181 -4.37 28.55 15.98
CA GLY A 181 -3.18 28.52 15.13
C GLY A 181 -2.51 27.14 15.05
N ASN A 182 -3.22 26.08 15.43
CA ASN A 182 -2.73 24.69 15.42
C ASN A 182 -3.13 23.92 14.13
N VAL A 183 -3.61 24.61 13.09
CA VAL A 183 -4.07 23.98 11.85
C VAL A 183 -2.89 23.54 10.99
N VAL A 184 -2.89 22.28 10.57
CA VAL A 184 -2.04 21.77 9.50
C VAL A 184 -2.92 21.59 8.27
N SER A 185 -2.70 22.40 7.22
CA SER A 185 -3.47 22.30 5.98
C SER A 185 -2.85 21.28 5.02
N PRO A 186 -3.64 20.65 4.13
CA PRO A 186 -3.08 19.77 3.09
C PRO A 186 -2.01 20.47 2.24
N GLN A 187 -2.24 21.72 1.84
CA GLN A 187 -1.28 22.50 1.04
C GLN A 187 0.04 22.74 1.80
N MET A 188 -0.02 22.92 3.11
CA MET A 188 1.15 23.06 3.96
C MET A 188 2.01 21.79 3.99
N VAL A 189 1.39 20.59 3.95
CA VAL A 189 2.12 19.32 3.88
C VAL A 189 2.70 19.10 2.48
N VAL A 190 1.90 19.35 1.44
CA VAL A 190 2.30 19.09 0.05
C VAL A 190 3.39 20.06 -0.42
N ASN A 191 3.20 21.36 -0.20
CA ASN A 191 4.07 22.41 -0.73
C ASN A 191 5.08 22.95 0.29
N GLY A 192 4.97 22.56 1.57
CA GLY A 192 5.75 23.13 2.66
C GLY A 192 5.32 24.57 3.03
N THR A 193 6.06 25.20 3.95
CA THR A 193 5.77 26.58 4.43
C THR A 193 6.86 27.61 4.12
N GLY A 194 7.66 27.40 3.08
CA GLY A 194 8.57 28.43 2.56
C GLY A 194 7.83 29.61 1.93
N ASP A 195 8.46 30.79 1.87
CA ASP A 195 7.90 32.12 1.53
C ASP A 195 7.24 32.30 0.14
N ALA A 196 6.88 31.25 -0.57
CA ALA A 196 6.16 31.34 -1.84
C ALA A 196 5.36 30.06 -2.15
N ALA A 197 4.30 29.78 -1.39
CA ALA A 197 3.22 28.93 -1.88
C ALA A 197 2.19 29.83 -2.60
N ALA A 198 2.54 30.25 -3.82
CA ALA A 198 1.68 30.98 -4.72
C ALA A 198 0.65 30.04 -5.36
N SER A 199 -0.58 30.02 -4.82
CA SER A 199 -1.80 29.81 -5.61
C SER A 199 -3.05 30.02 -4.74
N GLY A 200 -3.86 31.03 -5.08
CA GLY A 200 -5.23 31.17 -4.59
C GLY A 200 -5.48 32.49 -3.86
N GLY A 201 -5.90 33.52 -4.60
CA GLY A 201 -6.13 34.88 -4.09
C GLY A 201 -7.07 34.95 -2.89
N GLY A 202 -6.67 35.74 -1.89
CA GLY A 202 -7.48 36.07 -0.72
C GLY A 202 -6.71 36.92 0.27
N LYS A 203 -6.89 38.24 0.16
CA LYS A 203 -6.52 39.34 1.10
C LYS A 203 -5.39 39.07 2.11
N LYS A 204 -4.31 39.87 1.99
CA LYS A 204 -3.30 40.15 3.03
C LYS A 204 -3.96 40.35 4.41
N GLY A 205 -4.06 39.29 5.20
CA GLY A 205 -4.34 39.34 6.63
C GLY A 205 -3.06 39.73 7.36
N LYS A 206 -3.12 40.79 8.17
CA LYS A 206 -2.02 41.29 9.00
C LYS A 206 -1.31 40.13 9.72
N GLY A 207 0.01 40.09 9.62
CA GLY A 207 0.86 39.13 10.31
C GLY A 207 0.56 39.10 11.80
N VAL A 208 0.07 37.97 12.28
CA VAL A 208 0.04 37.65 13.70
C VAL A 208 1.45 37.23 14.07
N LYS A 209 2.23 38.16 14.65
CA LYS A 209 3.44 37.82 15.41
C LYS A 209 3.00 37.09 16.69
N GLY A 210 2.74 35.80 16.57
CA GLY A 210 2.60 34.90 17.72
C GLY A 210 3.98 34.61 18.31
N LYS A 211 4.40 35.40 19.32
CA LYS A 211 5.46 34.99 20.24
C LYS A 211 4.91 33.82 21.09
N GLY A 212 5.09 32.60 20.60
CA GLY A 212 4.80 31.38 21.34
C GLY A 212 5.82 30.33 20.97
N LYS A 213 6.88 30.17 21.77
CA LYS A 213 7.72 28.96 21.77
C LYS A 213 6.91 27.82 22.39
N GLY A 214 5.87 27.37 21.69
CA GLY A 214 5.16 26.14 22.00
C GLY A 214 5.59 25.08 21.00
N LYS A 215 6.07 23.92 21.48
CA LYS A 215 6.39 22.73 20.65
C LYS A 215 5.11 22.05 20.07
N GLY A 216 4.02 22.79 19.93
CA GLY A 216 2.68 22.25 19.64
C GLY A 216 2.15 22.61 18.25
N GLY A 217 2.20 21.63 17.35
CA GLY A 217 1.17 21.41 16.33
C GLY A 217 1.26 22.23 15.03
N GLY A 218 0.99 23.54 15.05
CA GLY A 218 0.67 24.29 13.81
C GLY A 218 1.66 25.34 13.34
N GLY A 219 2.60 25.78 14.19
CA GLY A 219 3.35 27.04 13.99
C GLY A 219 4.82 26.94 13.56
N GLY A 220 5.23 25.93 12.78
CA GLY A 220 6.64 25.78 12.37
C GLY A 220 6.87 25.66 10.86
N LYS A 221 8.13 25.62 10.43
CA LYS A 221 8.50 25.35 9.04
C LYS A 221 8.20 23.90 8.65
N TRP A 222 7.33 23.63 7.69
CA TRP A 222 7.07 22.28 7.15
C TRP A 222 7.85 22.10 5.84
N PRO A 223 8.56 20.98 5.67
CA PRO A 223 9.08 20.59 4.36
C PRO A 223 7.96 20.37 3.33
N ALA A 224 8.30 20.51 2.06
CA ALA A 224 7.41 20.10 0.96
C ALA A 224 7.48 18.58 0.83
N TYR A 225 6.62 17.87 1.56
CA TYR A 225 6.60 16.41 1.54
C TYR A 225 5.99 15.85 0.25
N GLY A 226 5.16 16.64 -0.45
CA GLY A 226 4.49 16.22 -1.68
C GLY A 226 3.18 15.44 -1.44
N ALA A 227 2.42 15.27 -2.51
CA ALA A 227 1.08 14.67 -2.45
C ALA A 227 1.10 13.19 -2.05
N ASP A 228 2.04 12.42 -2.57
CA ASP A 228 2.15 10.98 -2.29
C ASP A 228 2.44 10.68 -0.83
N VAL A 229 3.20 11.53 -0.15
CA VAL A 229 3.45 11.37 1.29
C VAL A 229 2.18 11.61 2.10
N LEU A 230 1.39 12.63 1.75
CA LEU A 230 0.10 12.85 2.40
C LEU A 230 -0.89 11.71 2.14
N ARG A 231 -0.92 11.16 0.92
CA ARG A 231 -1.75 10.01 0.56
C ARG A 231 -1.31 8.76 1.33
N TRP A 232 0.00 8.49 1.40
CA TRP A 232 0.54 7.37 2.16
C TRP A 232 0.25 7.50 3.65
N TRP A 233 0.36 8.72 4.21
CA TRP A 233 -0.04 8.99 5.59
C TRP A 233 -1.50 8.58 5.80
N ALA A 234 -2.43 9.04 4.94
CA ALA A 234 -3.85 8.75 5.06
C ALA A 234 -4.16 7.24 5.00
N VAL A 235 -3.44 6.48 4.18
CA VAL A 235 -3.61 5.01 4.06
C VAL A 235 -2.98 4.27 5.24
N SER A 236 -1.87 4.77 5.78
CA SER A 236 -1.10 4.10 6.85
C SER A 236 -1.64 4.30 8.26
N VAL A 237 -2.46 5.33 8.49
CA VAL A 237 -3.05 5.60 9.81
C VAL A 237 -4.38 4.88 9.99
N ASP A 238 -4.66 4.45 11.22
CA ASP A 238 -5.97 3.89 11.55
C ASP A 238 -7.05 4.99 11.58
N SER A 239 -7.64 5.22 10.41
CA SER A 239 -8.67 6.23 10.19
C SER A 239 -10.00 5.92 10.89
N THR A 240 -10.20 4.73 11.49
CA THR A 240 -11.46 4.40 12.18
C THR A 240 -11.66 5.17 13.49
N ARG A 241 -10.62 5.87 13.94
CA ARG A 241 -10.60 6.75 15.12
C ARG A 241 -9.98 8.10 14.76
N ASP A 242 -10.05 9.03 15.69
CA ASP A 242 -9.37 10.30 15.54
C ASP A 242 -7.85 10.09 15.44
N VAL A 243 -7.21 10.80 14.51
CA VAL A 243 -5.80 10.62 14.15
C VAL A 243 -5.05 11.94 14.27
N ALA A 244 -3.96 11.94 15.04
CA ALA A 244 -3.10 13.10 15.21
C ALA A 244 -2.15 13.25 14.02
N MET A 245 -2.07 14.45 13.45
CA MET A 245 -1.07 14.80 12.45
C MET A 245 0.07 15.58 13.10
N SER A 246 1.15 14.87 13.42
CA SER A 246 2.39 15.45 13.94
C SER A 246 3.47 15.54 12.86
N ARG A 247 4.45 16.43 13.07
CA ARG A 247 5.63 16.54 12.20
C ARG A 247 6.45 15.26 12.18
N GLU A 248 6.68 14.69 13.36
CA GLU A 248 7.40 13.43 13.50
C GLU A 248 6.69 12.29 12.76
N GLY A 249 5.36 12.22 12.87
CA GLY A 249 4.56 11.27 12.11
C GLY A 249 4.72 11.46 10.60
N MET A 250 4.68 12.71 10.14
CA MET A 250 4.85 13.02 8.72
C MET A 250 6.27 12.72 8.21
N GLU A 251 7.30 13.01 9.00
CA GLU A 251 8.69 12.67 8.68
C GLU A 251 8.89 11.16 8.56
N LYS A 252 8.30 10.39 9.48
CA LYS A 252 8.29 8.93 9.40
C LYS A 252 7.57 8.44 8.14
N THR A 253 6.44 9.04 7.78
CA THR A 253 5.75 8.73 6.52
C THR A 253 6.62 9.06 5.30
N PHE A 254 7.30 10.21 5.30
CA PHE A 254 8.22 10.60 4.23
C PHE A 254 9.35 9.57 4.05
N GLU A 255 9.98 9.14 5.14
CA GLU A 255 11.03 8.12 5.10
C GLU A 255 10.52 6.76 4.59
N ASN A 256 9.28 6.39 4.92
CA ASN A 256 8.65 5.19 4.37
C ASN A 256 8.48 5.29 2.85
N VAL A 257 7.94 6.41 2.34
CA VAL A 257 7.78 6.62 0.89
C VAL A 257 9.14 6.69 0.19
N ARG A 258 10.13 7.34 0.82
CA ARG A 258 11.52 7.38 0.32
C ARG A 258 12.12 5.98 0.21
N ARG A 259 11.86 5.09 1.17
CA ARG A 259 12.29 3.69 1.12
C ARG A 259 11.63 2.96 -0.03
N LEU A 260 10.31 3.07 -0.19
CA LEU A 260 9.57 2.50 -1.33
C LEU A 260 10.17 2.98 -2.67
N ARG A 261 10.42 4.28 -2.81
CA ARG A 261 11.07 4.86 -3.99
C ARG A 261 12.45 4.29 -4.25
N ASN A 262 13.29 4.19 -3.22
CA ASN A 262 14.65 3.67 -3.36
C ASN A 262 14.66 2.18 -3.75
N THR A 263 13.71 1.40 -3.24
CA THR A 263 13.51 0.00 -3.64
C THR A 263 13.11 -0.08 -5.11
N ILE A 264 12.11 0.68 -5.55
CA ILE A 264 11.71 0.73 -6.97
C ILE A 264 12.89 1.15 -7.85
N ARG A 265 13.66 2.16 -7.45
CA ARG A 265 14.87 2.59 -8.16
C ARG A 265 15.91 1.47 -8.26
N TYR A 266 16.12 0.70 -7.19
CA TYR A 266 17.02 -0.46 -7.22
C TYR A 266 16.54 -1.53 -8.21
N LEU A 267 15.24 -1.83 -8.20
CA LEU A 267 14.65 -2.77 -9.16
C LEU A 267 14.92 -2.30 -10.60
N LEU A 268 14.54 -1.07 -10.94
CA LEU A 268 14.74 -0.48 -12.26
C LEU A 268 16.22 -0.50 -12.70
N GLY A 269 17.13 -0.14 -11.80
CA GLY A 269 18.57 -0.10 -12.09
C GLY A 269 19.18 -1.45 -12.45
N ASN A 270 18.53 -2.56 -12.07
CA ASN A 270 19.00 -3.92 -12.36
C ASN A 270 18.19 -4.60 -13.49
N LEU A 271 17.28 -3.89 -14.16
CA LEU A 271 16.41 -4.43 -15.22
C LEU A 271 16.69 -3.86 -16.61
N ASN A 272 17.73 -3.03 -16.78
CA ASN A 272 18.00 -2.33 -18.04
C ASN A 272 18.24 -3.24 -19.25
N ASP A 273 18.77 -4.44 -19.03
CA ASP A 273 19.01 -5.44 -20.08
C ASP A 273 18.10 -6.67 -19.94
N PHE A 274 16.98 -6.54 -19.23
CA PHE A 274 16.00 -7.60 -19.06
C PHE A 274 14.77 -7.33 -19.94
N HIS A 275 14.60 -8.16 -20.98
CA HIS A 275 13.44 -8.17 -21.85
C HIS A 275 12.44 -9.26 -21.40
N PRO A 276 11.24 -8.89 -20.89
CA PRO A 276 10.28 -9.85 -20.33
C PRO A 276 9.86 -10.94 -21.30
N ALA A 277 9.60 -10.61 -22.56
CA ALA A 277 9.17 -11.61 -23.55
C ALA A 277 10.24 -12.65 -23.88
N ASP A 278 11.51 -12.27 -23.79
CA ASP A 278 12.61 -13.17 -24.11
C ASP A 278 13.04 -13.99 -22.89
N HIS A 279 13.00 -13.37 -21.70
CA HIS A 279 13.60 -13.95 -20.51
C HIS A 279 12.60 -14.58 -19.52
N LEU A 280 11.38 -14.05 -19.37
CA LEU A 280 10.40 -14.63 -18.43
C LEU A 280 9.97 -16.06 -18.79
N PRO A 281 9.77 -16.43 -20.08
CA PRO A 281 9.37 -17.79 -20.41
C PRO A 281 10.35 -18.87 -19.91
N GLY A 282 11.61 -18.52 -19.62
CA GLY A 282 12.59 -19.42 -19.03
C GLY A 282 12.37 -19.73 -17.54
N PHE A 283 11.51 -18.98 -16.84
CA PHE A 283 11.23 -19.10 -15.41
C PHE A 283 9.74 -19.18 -15.09
N VAL A 284 8.88 -18.89 -16.06
CA VAL A 284 7.43 -18.81 -15.90
C VAL A 284 6.76 -19.60 -17.00
N SER A 285 5.88 -20.52 -16.64
CA SER A 285 5.03 -21.23 -17.59
C SER A 285 3.55 -21.08 -17.22
N ALA A 286 2.70 -20.83 -18.21
CA ALA A 286 1.26 -20.81 -18.03
C ALA A 286 0.73 -22.25 -18.02
N GLY A 287 0.15 -22.68 -16.90
CA GLY A 287 -0.69 -23.89 -16.84
C GLY A 287 -2.15 -23.57 -17.13
N ASP A 288 -2.97 -24.62 -17.28
CA ASP A 288 -4.41 -24.48 -17.54
C ASP A 288 -5.14 -23.73 -16.40
N GLU A 289 -4.77 -24.00 -15.15
CA GLU A 289 -5.42 -23.44 -13.95
C GLU A 289 -4.52 -22.49 -13.13
N SER A 290 -3.19 -22.66 -13.19
CA SER A 290 -2.21 -21.91 -12.38
C SER A 290 -1.02 -21.43 -13.21
N ILE A 291 -0.35 -20.37 -12.74
CA ILE A 291 0.94 -19.95 -13.32
C ILE A 291 2.04 -20.58 -12.49
N LYS A 292 2.95 -21.30 -13.17
CA LYS A 292 4.08 -21.97 -12.55
C LYS A 292 5.32 -21.10 -12.64
N LEU A 293 5.97 -20.91 -11.51
CA LEU A 293 7.27 -20.24 -11.41
C LEU A 293 8.32 -21.28 -11.05
N GLU A 294 9.36 -21.39 -11.86
CA GLU A 294 10.43 -22.36 -11.67
C GLU A 294 11.76 -21.65 -11.52
N PHE A 295 12.32 -21.75 -10.30
CA PHE A 295 13.63 -21.21 -10.00
C PHE A 295 14.56 -22.33 -9.53
N GLU A 296 15.81 -22.29 -10.00
CA GLU A 296 16.86 -23.21 -9.53
C GLU A 296 17.31 -22.84 -8.11
N ARG A 297 17.38 -21.54 -7.82
CA ARG A 297 17.84 -21.02 -6.53
C ARG A 297 16.68 -20.93 -5.54
N GLN A 298 16.86 -21.55 -4.38
CA GLN A 298 15.89 -21.58 -3.29
C GLN A 298 15.50 -20.18 -2.80
N LEU A 299 16.46 -19.25 -2.75
CA LEU A 299 16.21 -17.88 -2.32
C LEU A 299 15.31 -17.12 -3.32
N ASP A 300 15.49 -17.34 -4.63
CA ASP A 300 14.66 -16.72 -5.67
C ASP A 300 13.21 -17.23 -5.57
N ALA A 301 13.04 -18.56 -5.44
CA ALA A 301 11.73 -19.18 -5.22
C ALA A 301 11.06 -18.66 -3.93
N TYR A 302 11.81 -18.61 -2.83
CA TYR A 302 11.29 -18.11 -1.56
C TYR A 302 10.80 -16.67 -1.68
N VAL A 303 11.61 -15.76 -2.23
CA VAL A 303 11.21 -14.34 -2.35
C VAL A 303 10.05 -14.15 -3.33
N ALA A 304 9.99 -14.95 -4.41
CA ALA A 304 8.82 -14.97 -5.29
C ALA A 304 7.56 -15.40 -4.52
N LYS A 305 7.60 -16.49 -3.74
CA LYS A 305 6.48 -16.92 -2.89
C LYS A 305 6.05 -15.82 -1.91
N ARG A 306 7.00 -15.16 -1.26
CA ARG A 306 6.77 -14.03 -0.35
C ARG A 306 6.12 -12.84 -1.06
N LEU A 307 6.53 -12.53 -2.29
CA LEU A 307 5.91 -11.50 -3.12
C LEU A 307 4.42 -11.80 -3.34
N PHE A 308 4.07 -12.96 -3.90
CA PHE A 308 2.68 -13.28 -4.21
C PHE A 308 1.79 -13.38 -2.96
N SER A 309 2.31 -13.93 -1.86
CA SER A 309 1.63 -13.92 -0.56
C SER A 309 1.36 -12.49 -0.06
N THR A 310 2.32 -11.58 -0.23
CA THR A 310 2.17 -10.17 0.12
C THR A 310 1.13 -9.49 -0.77
N ILE A 311 1.11 -9.75 -2.08
CA ILE A 311 0.10 -9.21 -3.00
C ILE A 311 -1.29 -9.70 -2.66
N HIS A 312 -1.45 -11.00 -2.39
CA HIS A 312 -2.73 -11.59 -1.98
C HIS A 312 -3.24 -10.94 -0.67
N THR A 313 -2.37 -10.87 0.35
CA THR A 313 -2.71 -10.26 1.65
C THR A 313 -3.09 -8.79 1.49
N SER A 314 -2.28 -8.01 0.76
CA SER A 314 -2.52 -6.58 0.52
C SER A 314 -3.82 -6.33 -0.27
N SER A 315 -4.13 -7.18 -1.25
CA SER A 315 -5.37 -7.11 -2.03
C SER A 315 -6.60 -7.40 -1.17
N SER A 316 -6.50 -8.40 -0.29
CA SER A 316 -7.55 -8.75 0.68
C SER A 316 -7.78 -7.64 1.71
N ASP A 317 -6.69 -7.06 2.24
CA ASP A 317 -6.74 -5.93 3.16
C ASP A 317 -7.39 -4.71 2.50
N LEU A 318 -7.02 -4.38 1.26
CA LEU A 318 -7.59 -3.25 0.52
C LEU A 318 -9.08 -3.45 0.23
N SER A 319 -9.47 -4.64 -0.23
CA SER A 319 -10.87 -5.02 -0.49
C SER A 319 -11.72 -4.97 0.78
N SER A 320 -11.09 -5.26 1.93
CA SER A 320 -11.71 -5.18 3.26
C SER A 320 -11.64 -3.78 3.89
N LEU A 321 -11.11 -2.78 3.16
CA LEU A 321 -10.91 -1.41 3.62
C LEU A 321 -10.00 -1.30 4.87
N LEU A 322 -9.06 -2.23 5.02
CA LEU A 322 -8.05 -2.30 6.08
C LEU A 322 -6.74 -1.62 5.63
N PHE A 323 -6.83 -0.35 5.25
CA PHE A 323 -5.72 0.44 4.68
C PHE A 323 -4.39 0.37 5.48
N PRO A 324 -4.38 0.43 6.82
CA PRO A 324 -3.13 0.36 7.58
C PRO A 324 -2.42 -0.99 7.45
N LYS A 325 -3.19 -2.09 7.35
CA LYS A 325 -2.62 -3.43 7.17
C LYS A 325 -2.03 -3.60 5.77
N TYR A 326 -2.75 -3.11 4.75
CA TYR A 326 -2.25 -3.00 3.39
C TYR A 326 -0.91 -2.24 3.33
N ALA A 327 -0.81 -1.07 3.96
CA ALA A 327 0.44 -0.29 3.98
C ALA A 327 1.56 -1.00 4.77
N ALA A 328 1.22 -1.62 5.91
CA ALA A 328 2.19 -2.32 6.76
C ALA A 328 2.76 -3.58 6.08
N SER A 329 1.93 -4.36 5.41
CA SER A 329 2.34 -5.56 4.66
C SER A 329 3.37 -5.20 3.58
N LEU A 330 3.06 -4.18 2.75
CA LEU A 330 3.95 -3.74 1.67
C LEU A 330 5.27 -3.16 2.18
N THR A 331 5.21 -2.32 3.22
CA THR A 331 6.43 -1.73 3.81
C THR A 331 7.30 -2.76 4.52
N SER A 332 6.69 -3.77 5.15
CA SER A 332 7.42 -4.89 5.73
C SER A 332 8.11 -5.71 4.66
N PHE A 333 7.42 -6.08 3.59
CA PHE A 333 8.00 -6.85 2.49
C PHE A 333 9.18 -6.12 1.85
N VAL A 334 9.02 -4.83 1.57
CA VAL A 334 10.09 -4.00 1.00
C VAL A 334 11.31 -3.88 1.92
N SER A 335 11.10 -3.77 3.23
CA SER A 335 12.19 -3.58 4.18
C SER A 335 12.88 -4.91 4.54
N ALA A 336 12.12 -5.94 4.89
CA ALA A 336 12.61 -7.21 5.40
C ALA A 336 13.02 -8.15 4.27
N ASP A 337 12.08 -8.54 3.41
CA ASP A 337 12.28 -9.56 2.38
C ASP A 337 13.17 -9.05 1.23
N LEU A 338 12.95 -7.80 0.77
CA LEU A 338 13.74 -7.24 -0.33
C LEU A 338 15.04 -6.59 0.13
N SER A 339 14.97 -5.47 0.84
CA SER A 339 16.16 -4.64 1.10
C SER A 339 17.17 -5.32 2.03
N SER A 340 16.71 -5.96 3.11
CA SER A 340 17.61 -6.55 4.12
C SER A 340 18.08 -7.98 3.83
N LEU A 341 17.38 -8.68 2.93
CA LEU A 341 17.61 -10.06 2.57
C LEU A 341 17.97 -10.18 1.09
N TYR A 342 17.00 -10.01 0.19
CA TYR A 342 17.18 -10.41 -1.20
C TYR A 342 18.21 -9.57 -1.94
N PHE A 343 18.09 -8.23 -1.87
CA PHE A 343 18.97 -7.33 -2.62
C PHE A 343 20.43 -7.45 -2.20
N GLU A 344 20.71 -7.61 -0.91
CA GLU A 344 22.08 -7.82 -0.44
C GLU A 344 22.65 -9.16 -0.91
N ALA A 345 21.86 -10.23 -0.85
CA ALA A 345 22.29 -11.58 -1.24
C ALA A 345 22.62 -11.67 -2.74
N ILE A 346 21.78 -11.11 -3.62
CA ILE A 346 21.91 -11.30 -5.07
C ILE A 346 22.87 -10.32 -5.76
N LYS A 347 23.39 -9.28 -5.09
CA LYS A 347 24.31 -8.28 -5.71
C LYS A 347 25.47 -8.94 -6.43
N ASP A 348 26.06 -9.93 -5.79
CA ASP A 348 27.19 -10.68 -6.35
C ASP A 348 26.79 -11.43 -7.64
N ARG A 349 25.57 -11.98 -7.72
CA ARG A 349 25.04 -12.59 -8.95
C ARG A 349 24.73 -11.55 -10.02
N LEU A 350 24.07 -10.45 -9.65
CA LEU A 350 23.70 -9.39 -10.58
C LEU A 350 24.90 -8.74 -11.27
N TYR A 351 26.02 -8.60 -10.54
CA TYR A 351 27.21 -7.85 -10.99
C TYR A 351 28.37 -8.74 -11.44
N ALA A 352 28.51 -9.95 -10.90
CA ALA A 352 29.64 -10.83 -11.19
C ALA A 352 29.29 -12.06 -12.05
N ASP A 353 28.02 -12.48 -12.18
CA ASP A 353 27.70 -13.55 -13.14
C ASP A 353 27.78 -13.06 -14.58
N GLU A 354 27.75 -14.01 -15.52
CA GLU A 354 27.61 -13.75 -16.95
C GLU A 354 26.31 -12.99 -17.23
N ARG A 355 26.35 -12.09 -18.23
CA ARG A 355 25.23 -11.19 -18.57
C ARG A 355 23.96 -11.97 -18.89
N ASP A 356 24.06 -13.02 -19.70
CA ASP A 356 22.95 -13.87 -20.12
C ASP A 356 22.88 -15.19 -19.34
N GLY A 357 23.69 -15.33 -18.28
CA GLY A 357 23.73 -16.53 -17.45
C GLY A 357 22.40 -16.77 -16.72
N LYS A 358 21.98 -18.03 -16.66
CA LYS A 358 20.71 -18.45 -16.04
C LYS A 358 20.56 -17.96 -14.59
N SER A 359 21.64 -17.97 -13.81
CA SER A 359 21.66 -17.46 -12.43
C SER A 359 21.29 -15.98 -12.33
N ARG A 360 21.86 -15.13 -13.20
CA ARG A 360 21.56 -13.69 -13.24
C ARG A 360 20.14 -13.44 -13.75
N ARG A 361 19.73 -14.13 -14.82
CA ARG A 361 18.39 -14.01 -15.39
C ARG A 361 17.29 -14.46 -14.43
N SER A 362 17.56 -15.47 -13.59
CA SER A 362 16.68 -15.91 -12.50
C SER A 362 16.43 -14.78 -11.50
N ALA A 363 17.51 -14.13 -11.03
CA ALA A 363 17.40 -13.00 -10.12
C ALA A 363 16.63 -11.82 -10.77
N GLN A 364 16.94 -11.49 -12.03
CA GLN A 364 16.23 -10.43 -12.74
C GLN A 364 14.76 -10.75 -12.99
N ALA A 365 14.38 -12.01 -13.21
CA ALA A 365 12.98 -12.41 -13.32
C ALA A 365 12.22 -12.11 -12.01
N VAL A 366 12.78 -12.46 -10.84
CA VAL A 366 12.19 -12.10 -9.54
C VAL A 366 12.12 -10.58 -9.35
N LEU A 367 13.17 -9.84 -9.72
CA LEU A 367 13.16 -8.37 -9.64
C LEU A 367 12.10 -7.74 -10.55
N TYR A 368 11.92 -8.27 -11.77
CA TYR A 368 10.89 -7.81 -12.69
C TYR A 368 9.49 -8.07 -12.14
N LEU A 369 9.22 -9.31 -11.72
CA LEU A 369 7.95 -9.67 -11.08
C LEU A 369 7.67 -8.76 -9.87
N THR A 370 8.68 -8.54 -9.03
CA THR A 370 8.58 -7.65 -7.87
C THR A 370 8.25 -6.21 -8.29
N TYR A 371 8.93 -5.68 -9.31
CA TYR A 371 8.67 -4.34 -9.84
C TYR A 371 7.23 -4.21 -10.36
N ASP A 372 6.82 -5.09 -11.26
CA ASP A 372 5.49 -5.09 -11.86
C ASP A 372 4.39 -5.12 -10.78
N ARG A 373 4.50 -6.05 -9.83
CA ARG A 373 3.50 -6.23 -8.78
C ARG A 373 3.47 -5.07 -7.79
N LEU A 374 4.63 -4.62 -7.31
CA LEU A 374 4.68 -3.51 -6.35
C LEU A 374 4.17 -2.21 -6.95
N VAL A 375 4.56 -1.87 -8.19
CA VAL A 375 4.12 -0.64 -8.85
C VAL A 375 2.60 -0.63 -9.01
N ARG A 376 1.99 -1.72 -9.50
CA ARG A 376 0.53 -1.81 -9.63
C ARG A 376 -0.19 -1.70 -8.29
N VAL A 377 0.25 -2.45 -7.27
CA VAL A 377 -0.41 -2.45 -5.95
C VAL A 377 -0.25 -1.12 -5.23
N LEU A 378 0.87 -0.42 -5.40
CA LEU A 378 1.10 0.90 -4.78
C LEU A 378 0.39 2.05 -5.51
N THR A 379 0.04 1.89 -6.78
CA THR A 379 -0.51 2.95 -7.64
C THR A 379 -1.71 3.71 -7.03
N PRO A 380 -2.72 3.05 -6.42
CA PRO A 380 -3.85 3.78 -5.81
C PRO A 380 -3.42 4.71 -4.67
N SER A 381 -2.34 4.40 -3.98
CA SER A 381 -1.85 5.14 -2.81
C SER A 381 -0.73 6.12 -3.17
N LEU A 382 0.11 5.78 -4.14
CA LEU A 382 1.31 6.51 -4.57
C LEU A 382 1.32 6.75 -6.09
N PRO A 383 0.29 7.40 -6.66
CA PRO A 383 0.12 7.49 -8.10
C PRO A 383 1.28 8.21 -8.79
N HIS A 384 1.85 9.26 -8.19
CA HIS A 384 2.91 10.04 -8.84
C HIS A 384 4.23 9.28 -8.84
N LEU A 385 4.58 8.63 -7.73
CA LEU A 385 5.77 7.79 -7.64
C LEU A 385 5.69 6.59 -8.60
N CYS A 386 4.52 5.95 -8.67
CA CYS A 386 4.34 4.78 -9.53
C CYS A 386 4.34 5.16 -11.01
N GLU A 387 3.72 6.29 -11.37
CA GLU A 387 3.78 6.81 -12.74
C GLU A 387 5.20 7.27 -13.12
N ASP A 388 5.93 7.95 -12.22
CA ASP A 388 7.34 8.31 -12.44
C ASP A 388 8.20 7.06 -12.67
N ALA A 389 8.03 6.03 -11.85
CA ALA A 389 8.72 4.75 -12.00
C ALA A 389 8.33 4.00 -13.28
N PHE A 390 7.08 4.11 -13.70
CA PHE A 390 6.57 3.51 -14.93
C PHE A 390 7.17 4.18 -16.17
N GLN A 391 7.20 5.50 -16.20
CA GLN A 391 7.75 6.29 -17.31
C GLN A 391 9.26 6.08 -17.48
N HIS A 392 9.99 5.85 -16.39
CA HIS A 392 11.43 5.58 -16.39
C HIS A 392 11.79 4.09 -16.39
N SER A 393 10.81 3.20 -16.59
CA SER A 393 11.10 1.78 -16.69
C SER A 393 11.93 1.51 -17.95
N PRO A 394 13.15 0.93 -17.83
CA PRO A 394 13.93 0.54 -19.00
C PRO A 394 13.38 -0.74 -19.63
N VAL A 395 12.35 -1.34 -19.03
CA VAL A 395 11.71 -2.54 -19.55
C VAL A 395 10.82 -2.14 -20.72
N TYR A 396 11.32 -2.38 -21.94
CA TYR A 396 10.73 -1.96 -23.22
C TYR A 396 9.31 -2.48 -23.49
N GLN A 397 8.83 -3.42 -22.68
CA GLN A 397 7.56 -4.10 -22.84
C GLN A 397 6.67 -3.78 -21.65
N ARG A 398 5.92 -2.68 -21.77
CA ARG A 398 4.92 -2.23 -20.80
C ARG A 398 3.69 -3.15 -20.89
N ILE A 399 3.82 -4.36 -20.34
CA ILE A 399 2.78 -5.38 -20.39
C ILE A 399 1.61 -4.95 -19.47
N PRO A 400 0.44 -4.55 -20.00
CA PRO A 400 -0.68 -4.07 -19.19
C PRO A 400 -1.35 -5.19 -18.40
N ASP A 401 -1.23 -6.43 -18.87
CA ASP A 401 -1.73 -7.65 -18.25
C ASP A 401 -0.68 -8.77 -18.37
N LEU A 402 0.05 -9.04 -17.29
CA LEU A 402 1.15 -10.01 -17.31
C LEU A 402 0.62 -11.44 -17.52
N GLU A 403 -0.50 -11.76 -16.90
CA GLU A 403 -1.14 -13.06 -16.96
C GLU A 403 -1.69 -13.33 -18.36
N GLY A 404 -2.38 -12.35 -18.94
CA GLY A 404 -2.81 -12.40 -20.35
C GLY A 404 -1.64 -12.55 -21.31
N PHE A 405 -0.55 -11.81 -21.08
CA PHE A 405 0.69 -11.95 -21.85
C PHE A 405 1.30 -13.36 -21.75
N LEU A 406 1.41 -13.91 -20.54
CA LEU A 406 1.96 -15.26 -20.34
C LEU A 406 1.12 -16.35 -21.00
N LYS A 407 -0.20 -16.17 -21.09
CA LYS A 407 -1.13 -17.14 -21.70
C LYS A 407 -1.22 -17.03 -23.22
N SER A 408 -1.23 -15.82 -23.75
CA SER A 408 -1.54 -15.56 -25.17
C SER A 408 -0.34 -15.14 -26.01
N GLY A 409 0.78 -14.76 -25.37
CA GLY A 409 1.89 -14.07 -26.02
C GLY A 409 1.53 -12.67 -26.54
N SER A 410 0.28 -12.22 -26.36
CA SER A 410 -0.19 -10.93 -26.87
C SER A 410 0.40 -9.80 -26.04
N MET A 411 1.06 -8.88 -26.72
CA MET A 411 1.51 -7.63 -26.12
C MET A 411 0.41 -6.57 -26.21
N GLY A 412 0.24 -5.81 -25.15
CA GLY A 412 -0.48 -4.55 -25.17
C GLY A 412 0.47 -3.40 -24.83
N GLU A 413 0.05 -2.18 -25.13
CA GLU A 413 0.73 -0.98 -24.67
C GLU A 413 -0.20 -0.22 -23.72
N ALA A 414 0.32 0.17 -22.56
CA ALA A 414 -0.32 1.14 -21.69
C ALA A 414 0.50 2.43 -21.69
N GLY A 415 -0.20 3.56 -21.84
CA GLY A 415 0.39 4.90 -21.83
C GLY A 415 0.74 5.37 -20.42
N THR A 416 0.06 4.82 -19.41
CA THR A 416 0.20 5.16 -17.99
C THR A 416 0.03 3.91 -17.13
N VAL A 417 0.63 3.91 -15.93
CA VAL A 417 0.41 2.86 -14.92
C VAL A 417 -1.07 2.75 -14.51
N MET A 418 -1.87 3.80 -14.71
CA MET A 418 -3.29 3.83 -14.36
C MET A 418 -4.15 2.92 -15.25
N GLU A 419 -3.65 2.54 -16.43
CA GLU A 419 -4.33 1.62 -17.36
C GLU A 419 -4.04 0.15 -17.03
N TYR A 420 -3.11 -0.11 -16.11
CA TYR A 420 -2.75 -1.47 -15.74
C TYR A 420 -3.85 -2.14 -14.92
N THR A 421 -4.07 -3.42 -15.17
CA THR A 421 -4.94 -4.23 -14.34
C THR A 421 -4.34 -4.43 -12.95
N TRP A 422 -5.21 -4.52 -11.93
CA TRP A 422 -4.79 -4.97 -10.61
C TRP A 422 -4.13 -6.36 -10.75
N PRO A 423 -2.97 -6.60 -10.13
CA PRO A 423 -2.27 -7.87 -10.32
C PRO A 423 -3.12 -9.01 -9.79
N SER A 424 -3.18 -10.10 -10.55
CA SER A 424 -4.01 -11.25 -10.18
C SER A 424 -3.56 -11.81 -8.84
N THR A 425 -4.55 -12.18 -8.02
CA THR A 425 -4.36 -12.99 -6.83
C THR A 425 -4.59 -14.48 -7.10
N SER A 426 -4.55 -14.90 -8.38
CA SER A 426 -4.65 -16.31 -8.79
C SER A 426 -3.62 -17.16 -8.06
N GLU A 427 -3.85 -18.48 -8.01
CA GLU A 427 -2.86 -19.38 -7.43
C GLU A 427 -1.60 -19.40 -8.30
N TRP A 428 -0.50 -18.92 -7.71
CA TRP A 428 0.84 -19.01 -8.28
C TRP A 428 1.51 -20.21 -7.64
N GLU A 429 1.78 -21.24 -8.44
CA GLU A 429 2.55 -22.38 -8.01
C GLU A 429 4.03 -22.04 -8.15
N VAL A 430 4.64 -21.63 -7.05
CA VAL A 430 6.08 -21.43 -7.01
C VAL A 430 6.71 -22.79 -6.74
N GLN A 431 7.35 -23.35 -7.77
CA GLN A 431 8.01 -24.64 -7.71
C GLN A 431 9.52 -24.48 -7.89
N ARG A 432 10.24 -25.48 -7.41
CA ARG A 432 11.68 -25.61 -7.62
C ARG A 432 11.92 -26.58 -8.76
N SER A 433 12.82 -26.24 -9.68
CA SER A 433 13.07 -27.05 -10.88
C SER A 433 13.69 -28.43 -10.62
N GLN A 434 14.30 -28.65 -9.45
CA GLN A 434 14.85 -29.95 -9.05
C GLN A 434 14.58 -30.23 -7.56
N HIS A 435 13.80 -31.28 -7.30
CA HIS A 435 13.55 -31.81 -5.96
C HIS A 435 14.56 -32.94 -5.71
N ASN A 436 15.48 -32.78 -4.76
CA ASN A 436 16.39 -33.86 -4.35
C ASN A 436 15.67 -34.98 -3.55
N GLY A 437 14.38 -35.23 -3.81
CA GLY A 437 13.59 -36.28 -3.15
C GLY A 437 13.24 -36.04 -1.68
N VAL A 438 13.56 -34.87 -1.12
CA VAL A 438 13.22 -34.51 0.27
C VAL A 438 11.84 -33.82 0.31
N ASN A 439 10.77 -34.61 0.18
CA ASN A 439 9.39 -34.12 0.06
C ASN A 439 8.76 -33.62 1.39
N ASP A 440 9.51 -33.54 2.50
CA ASP A 440 8.94 -33.34 3.85
C ASP A 440 9.52 -32.13 4.61
N VAL A 441 10.10 -31.15 3.92
CA VAL A 441 10.59 -29.91 4.55
C VAL A 441 9.61 -28.77 4.31
N ASP A 442 9.06 -28.22 5.40
CA ASP A 442 8.36 -26.94 5.35
C ASP A 442 9.37 -25.82 5.03
N GLU A 443 9.25 -25.25 3.83
CA GLU A 443 10.17 -24.25 3.29
C GLU A 443 10.19 -22.96 4.12
N ASP A 444 9.03 -22.54 4.63
CA ASP A 444 8.92 -21.32 5.42
C ASP A 444 9.61 -21.50 6.77
N GLU A 445 9.44 -22.68 7.37
CA GLU A 445 10.13 -23.07 8.60
C GLU A 445 11.65 -23.23 8.39
N ALA A 446 12.06 -23.85 7.27
CA ALA A 446 13.47 -23.99 6.93
C ALA A 446 14.16 -22.63 6.74
N MET A 447 13.55 -21.75 5.95
CA MET A 447 14.06 -20.38 5.77
C MET A 447 14.08 -19.61 7.06
N ARG A 448 13.05 -19.71 7.92
CA ARG A 448 13.03 -19.05 9.23
C ARG A 448 14.25 -19.46 10.07
N ARG A 449 14.55 -20.75 10.16
CA ARG A 449 15.72 -21.26 10.92
C ARG A 449 17.04 -20.75 10.36
N VAL A 450 17.20 -20.77 9.03
CA VAL A 450 18.42 -20.28 8.38
C VAL A 450 18.57 -18.77 8.50
N LEU A 451 17.49 -18.01 8.47
CA LEU A 451 17.52 -16.56 8.71
C LEU A 451 17.89 -16.21 10.15
N ASN A 452 17.40 -16.96 11.15
CA ASN A 452 17.82 -16.82 12.53
C ASN A 452 19.33 -17.08 12.69
N MET A 453 19.83 -18.14 12.03
CA MET A 453 21.26 -18.46 12.02
C MET A 453 22.06 -17.35 11.33
N ARG A 454 21.61 -16.84 10.19
CA ARG A 454 22.22 -15.71 9.48
C ARG A 454 22.28 -14.47 10.37
N ASP A 455 21.26 -14.20 11.16
CA ASP A 455 21.28 -13.06 12.09
C ASP A 455 22.33 -13.26 13.19
N SER A 456 22.57 -14.52 13.60
CA SER A 456 23.68 -14.89 14.48
C SER A 456 25.05 -14.65 13.80
N VAL A 457 25.22 -15.02 12.53
CA VAL A 457 26.42 -14.68 11.73
C VAL A 457 26.63 -13.18 11.70
N LYS A 458 25.58 -12.40 11.40
CA LYS A 458 25.66 -10.92 11.33
C LYS A 458 26.07 -10.31 12.67
N ARG A 459 25.59 -10.83 13.80
CA ARG A 459 26.03 -10.41 15.15
C ARG A 459 27.52 -10.65 15.35
N VAL A 460 28.03 -11.83 14.97
CA VAL A 460 29.44 -12.16 15.12
C VAL A 460 30.33 -11.34 14.17
N LEU A 461 29.88 -11.09 12.94
CA LEU A 461 30.55 -10.19 12.00
C LEU A 461 30.64 -8.77 12.57
N GLU A 462 29.57 -8.26 13.18
CA GLU A 462 29.57 -6.92 13.78
C GLU A 462 30.54 -6.81 14.96
N LYS A 463 30.62 -7.85 15.80
CA LYS A 463 31.65 -7.95 16.83
C LYS A 463 33.06 -7.89 16.22
N SER A 464 33.28 -8.66 15.17
CA SER A 464 34.57 -8.72 14.45
C SER A 464 34.93 -7.37 13.81
N ARG A 465 33.96 -6.61 13.31
CA ARG A 465 34.16 -5.24 12.79
C ARG A 465 34.61 -4.28 13.88
N ASN A 466 33.98 -4.33 15.04
CA ASN A 466 34.31 -3.45 16.16
C ASN A 466 35.74 -3.66 16.69
N GLU A 467 36.28 -4.88 16.52
CA GLU A 467 37.66 -5.22 16.85
C GLU A 467 38.65 -4.94 15.69
N GLY A 468 38.16 -4.45 14.55
CA GLY A 468 38.98 -4.13 13.38
C GLY A 468 39.46 -5.34 12.57
N LEU A 469 38.89 -6.52 12.80
CA LEU A 469 39.28 -7.78 12.13
C LEU A 469 38.72 -7.89 10.72
N VAL A 470 37.53 -7.34 10.47
CA VAL A 470 36.85 -7.36 9.17
C VAL A 470 36.32 -5.98 8.82
N GLY A 471 36.39 -5.59 7.55
CA GLY A 471 35.77 -4.36 7.06
C GLY A 471 34.36 -4.63 6.53
N SER A 472 34.25 -5.58 5.59
CA SER A 472 33.01 -6.02 4.96
C SER A 472 32.66 -7.45 5.38
N SER A 473 31.38 -7.86 5.22
CA SER A 473 30.98 -9.26 5.48
C SER A 473 31.76 -10.26 4.61
N THR A 474 32.14 -9.85 3.40
CA THR A 474 32.94 -10.68 2.50
C THR A 474 34.37 -10.87 2.98
N ASP A 475 34.88 -10.08 3.92
CA ASP A 475 36.22 -10.30 4.51
C ASP A 475 36.23 -11.40 5.59
N ALA A 476 35.20 -12.26 5.61
CA ALA A 476 35.09 -13.40 6.50
C ALA A 476 34.58 -14.64 5.77
N ASP A 477 34.98 -15.80 6.30
CA ASP A 477 34.39 -17.10 6.02
C ASP A 477 33.61 -17.58 7.26
N VAL A 478 32.67 -18.50 7.04
CA VAL A 478 31.86 -19.07 8.13
C VAL A 478 31.97 -20.59 8.10
N THR A 479 32.23 -21.18 9.26
CA THR A 479 32.15 -22.63 9.49
C THR A 479 31.01 -22.91 10.46
N LEU A 480 30.07 -23.77 10.08
CA LEU A 480 29.02 -24.28 10.94
C LEU A 480 29.38 -25.69 11.40
N GLN A 481 29.37 -25.90 12.71
CA GLN A 481 29.61 -27.20 13.33
C GLN A 481 28.35 -27.70 13.97
N VAL A 482 27.80 -28.77 13.40
CA VAL A 482 26.51 -29.30 13.79
C VAL A 482 26.72 -30.40 14.83
N ASP A 483 26.03 -30.29 15.98
CA ASP A 483 26.06 -31.28 17.05
C ASP A 483 24.89 -32.27 16.91
N THR A 484 24.95 -33.37 17.65
CA THR A 484 23.98 -34.48 17.69
C THR A 484 22.54 -34.06 17.99
N ASN A 485 22.29 -32.91 18.61
CA ASN A 485 20.95 -32.38 18.92
C ASN A 485 20.33 -31.50 17.83
N ALA A 486 20.92 -31.46 16.63
CA ALA A 486 20.56 -30.49 15.59
C ALA A 486 19.50 -30.93 14.57
N ALA A 487 18.83 -32.06 14.75
CA ALA A 487 17.96 -32.65 13.72
C ALA A 487 16.99 -31.65 13.04
N PRO A 488 16.31 -30.71 13.73
CA PRO A 488 15.49 -29.70 13.08
C PRO A 488 16.27 -28.70 12.20
N LEU A 489 17.47 -28.28 12.65
CA LEU A 489 18.35 -27.40 11.88
C LEU A 489 18.94 -28.15 10.68
N GLU A 490 19.36 -29.41 10.85
CA GLU A 490 19.83 -30.27 9.75
C GLU A 490 18.76 -30.46 8.68
N LYS A 491 17.51 -30.72 9.10
CA LYS A 491 16.36 -30.83 8.19
C LYS A 491 16.16 -29.53 7.41
N ALA A 492 16.26 -28.37 8.06
CA ALA A 492 16.18 -27.08 7.38
C ALA A 492 17.34 -26.85 6.40
N LEU A 493 18.57 -27.21 6.77
CA LEU A 493 19.74 -27.11 5.89
C LEU A 493 19.58 -28.01 4.66
N SER A 494 19.03 -29.22 4.80
CA SER A 494 18.81 -30.16 3.70
C SER A 494 17.90 -29.65 2.57
N TRP A 495 17.17 -28.56 2.81
CA TRP A 495 16.38 -27.89 1.78
C TRP A 495 17.26 -27.13 0.77
N PHE A 496 18.47 -26.72 1.16
CA PHE A 496 19.45 -26.07 0.28
C PHE A 496 20.27 -27.10 -0.49
N ASP A 497 20.62 -26.75 -1.73
CA ASP A 497 21.45 -27.61 -2.58
C ASP A 497 22.85 -27.81 -2.03
N GLY A 498 23.37 -29.03 -2.25
CA GLY A 498 24.73 -29.39 -1.89
C GLY A 498 24.91 -29.72 -0.41
N VAL A 499 23.84 -29.73 0.41
CA VAL A 499 23.90 -30.21 1.79
C VAL A 499 23.74 -31.73 1.83
N PRO A 500 24.80 -32.52 2.11
CA PRO A 500 24.63 -33.95 2.38
C PRO A 500 23.81 -34.13 3.65
N VAL A 501 23.10 -35.26 3.75
CA VAL A 501 22.44 -35.66 5.00
C VAL A 501 23.51 -35.73 6.08
N LEU A 502 23.47 -34.80 7.04
CA LEU A 502 24.54 -34.54 8.03
C LEU A 502 24.86 -35.75 8.95
N GLY A 503 24.09 -36.84 8.85
CA GLY A 503 24.32 -38.14 9.46
C GLY A 503 25.24 -39.12 8.69
N SER A 504 25.48 -38.97 7.39
CA SER A 504 26.37 -39.88 6.64
C SER A 504 27.81 -39.37 6.61
N THR A 505 28.72 -40.14 7.18
CA THR A 505 30.20 -40.02 7.15
C THR A 505 30.79 -39.27 5.94
N THR A 506 30.88 -37.94 6.00
CA THR A 506 31.86 -37.17 5.24
C THR A 506 32.82 -36.54 6.25
N SER A 507 34.06 -36.99 6.23
CA SER A 507 35.16 -36.49 7.08
C SER A 507 35.70 -35.12 6.63
N GLY A 508 35.14 -34.53 5.57
CA GLY A 508 35.54 -33.24 5.01
C GLY A 508 34.50 -32.14 5.21
N ALA A 509 34.98 -30.90 5.17
CA ALA A 509 34.12 -29.72 5.14
C ALA A 509 33.33 -29.64 3.84
N VAL A 510 32.04 -29.32 3.94
CA VAL A 510 31.15 -29.20 2.77
C VAL A 510 30.80 -27.74 2.57
N GLU A 511 31.16 -27.19 1.42
CA GLU A 511 30.81 -25.81 1.08
C GLU A 511 29.33 -25.68 0.72
N LEU A 512 28.69 -24.64 1.25
CA LEU A 512 27.30 -24.29 1.04
C LEU A 512 27.18 -22.88 0.44
N PRO A 513 27.31 -22.74 -0.89
CA PRO A 513 27.30 -21.45 -1.57
C PRO A 513 26.03 -20.62 -1.31
N ALA A 514 24.87 -21.27 -1.15
CA ALA A 514 23.61 -20.60 -0.86
C ALA A 514 23.63 -19.89 0.51
N LEU A 515 24.29 -20.47 1.51
CA LEU A 515 24.41 -19.84 2.84
C LEU A 515 25.45 -18.72 2.85
N ALA A 516 26.52 -18.87 2.05
CA ALA A 516 27.49 -17.79 1.84
C ALA A 516 26.83 -16.59 1.15
N GLU A 517 25.98 -16.83 0.15
CA GLU A 517 25.17 -15.79 -0.51
C GLU A 517 24.20 -15.12 0.48
N LEU A 518 23.44 -15.91 1.25
CA LEU A 518 22.50 -15.39 2.26
C LEU A 518 23.17 -14.57 3.36
N SER A 519 24.38 -14.95 3.76
CA SER A 519 25.15 -14.28 4.82
C SER A 519 26.06 -13.17 4.28
N VAL A 520 26.21 -13.07 2.94
CA VAL A 520 27.09 -12.15 2.23
C VAL A 520 28.56 -12.32 2.68
N THR A 521 28.99 -13.58 2.86
CA THR A 521 30.36 -13.95 3.25
C THR A 521 31.13 -14.54 2.07
N SER A 522 32.46 -14.69 2.20
CA SER A 522 33.27 -15.24 1.10
C SER A 522 32.96 -16.70 0.82
N SER A 523 32.92 -17.51 1.87
CA SER A 523 32.46 -18.88 1.86
C SER A 523 31.64 -19.21 3.12
N PHE A 524 30.97 -20.34 3.07
CA PHE A 524 30.25 -20.93 4.18
C PHE A 524 30.42 -22.45 4.07
N ASP A 525 31.02 -23.08 5.08
CA ASP A 525 31.21 -24.53 5.11
C ASP A 525 30.59 -25.17 6.35
N VAL A 526 30.20 -26.44 6.24
CA VAL A 526 29.76 -27.26 7.37
C VAL A 526 30.84 -28.29 7.67
N SER A 527 31.27 -28.39 8.92
CA SER A 527 32.30 -29.33 9.35
C SER A 527 31.93 -30.02 10.67
N LYS A 528 32.47 -31.23 10.91
CA LYS A 528 32.29 -31.96 12.19
C LYS A 528 33.37 -31.61 13.24
N ALA A 529 34.48 -31.02 12.83
CA ALA A 529 35.59 -30.66 13.71
C ALA A 529 36.23 -29.31 13.32
N ASP A 530 36.81 -28.62 14.29
CA ASP A 530 37.60 -27.38 14.12
C ASP A 530 39.10 -27.71 14.15
N ASP A 531 39.57 -28.49 13.17
CA ASP A 531 40.98 -28.92 13.14
C ASP A 531 41.92 -27.86 12.51
N ARG A 532 41.44 -26.61 12.37
CA ARG A 532 42.14 -25.54 11.64
C ARG A 532 42.69 -24.50 12.61
N GLU A 533 43.90 -24.03 12.35
CA GLU A 533 44.44 -22.83 12.99
C GLU A 533 43.97 -21.58 12.23
N TRP A 534 43.59 -20.56 12.99
CA TRP A 534 43.07 -19.30 12.50
C TRP A 534 43.87 -18.16 13.15
N GLU A 535 44.32 -17.16 12.39
CA GLU A 535 44.90 -15.94 12.97
C GLU A 535 43.84 -15.19 13.78
N TRP A 536 42.58 -15.20 13.31
CA TRP A 536 41.43 -14.77 14.10
C TRP A 536 40.18 -15.60 13.83
N LYS A 537 39.39 -15.77 14.90
CA LYS A 537 38.03 -16.31 14.84
C LYS A 537 37.17 -15.78 15.97
N HIS A 538 35.88 -15.65 15.72
CA HIS A 538 34.85 -15.49 16.73
C HIS A 538 33.81 -16.58 16.57
N ALA A 539 33.36 -17.14 17.68
CA ALA A 539 32.36 -18.19 17.68
C ALA A 539 31.13 -17.78 18.50
N THR A 540 29.99 -18.35 18.13
CA THR A 540 28.75 -18.30 18.90
C THR A 540 28.06 -19.66 18.79
N TYR A 541 27.01 -19.86 19.58
CA TYR A 541 26.22 -21.07 19.58
C TYR A 541 24.81 -20.75 19.12
N VAL A 542 24.17 -21.70 18.42
CA VAL A 542 22.77 -21.58 18.00
C VAL A 542 21.96 -22.80 18.41
N ASP A 543 20.70 -22.58 18.81
CA ASP A 543 19.73 -23.63 19.10
C ASP A 543 19.26 -24.34 17.81
N ALA A 544 18.43 -25.37 17.95
CA ALA A 544 17.88 -26.10 16.80
C ALA A 544 17.06 -25.20 15.86
N ASN A 545 16.57 -24.06 16.33
CA ASN A 545 15.81 -23.06 15.56
C ASN A 545 16.70 -21.97 14.93
N GLY A 546 18.03 -22.08 15.05
CA GLY A 546 19.01 -21.12 14.54
C GLY A 546 19.17 -19.86 15.40
N ASN A 547 18.53 -19.76 16.56
CA ASN A 547 18.66 -18.61 17.45
C ASN A 547 19.96 -18.66 18.23
N THR A 548 20.62 -17.52 18.46
CA THR A 548 21.81 -17.46 19.33
C THR A 548 21.46 -17.91 20.75
N VAL A 549 22.32 -18.75 21.32
CA VAL A 549 22.29 -19.16 22.73
C VAL A 549 23.63 -18.88 23.39
N ASP A 550 23.61 -18.55 24.68
CA ASP A 550 24.83 -18.25 25.45
C ASP A 550 25.48 -19.52 26.04
N ASN A 551 24.70 -20.58 26.22
CA ASN A 551 25.11 -21.82 26.84
C ASN A 551 25.31 -22.92 25.78
N GLU A 552 26.50 -23.50 25.74
CA GLU A 552 26.86 -24.59 24.83
C GLU A 552 25.96 -25.83 25.01
N ASN A 553 25.47 -26.09 26.22
CA ASN A 553 24.59 -27.24 26.47
C ASN A 553 23.21 -27.12 25.80
N ASP A 554 22.79 -25.90 25.47
CA ASP A 554 21.54 -25.61 24.77
C ASP A 554 21.74 -25.48 23.25
N ALA A 555 22.98 -25.67 22.78
CA ALA A 555 23.35 -25.51 21.38
C ALA A 555 23.01 -26.75 20.55
N ALA A 556 22.46 -26.52 19.37
CA ALA A 556 22.41 -27.50 18.30
C ALA A 556 23.62 -27.39 17.37
N ALA A 557 24.18 -26.19 17.23
CA ALA A 557 25.36 -25.98 16.40
C ALA A 557 26.23 -24.86 16.94
N ARG A 558 27.52 -24.95 16.64
CA ARG A 558 28.50 -23.89 16.88
C ARG A 558 28.81 -23.19 15.57
N LEU A 559 28.68 -21.88 15.55
CA LEU A 559 28.91 -21.04 14.39
C LEU A 559 30.22 -20.27 14.58
N ILE A 560 31.15 -20.43 13.64
CA ILE A 560 32.48 -19.85 13.71
C ILE A 560 32.67 -18.92 12.52
N VAL A 561 32.85 -17.62 12.79
CA VAL A 561 33.27 -16.63 11.80
C VAL A 561 34.76 -16.44 11.93
N HIS A 562 35.49 -16.58 10.83
CA HIS A 562 36.95 -16.59 10.85
C HIS A 562 37.50 -15.95 9.58
N GLN A 563 38.82 -15.77 9.57
CA GLN A 563 39.52 -15.22 8.41
C GLN A 563 39.29 -16.06 7.14
N PRO A 564 39.25 -15.42 5.97
CA PRO A 564 39.13 -16.16 4.72
C PRO A 564 40.39 -16.96 4.35
N LYS A 565 40.20 -18.06 3.60
CA LYS A 565 41.32 -18.94 3.20
C LYS A 565 42.07 -18.49 1.93
N GLY A 566 41.35 -17.92 0.97
CA GLY A 566 41.91 -17.53 -0.32
C GLY A 566 42.42 -16.09 -0.35
N GLY A 567 42.82 -15.62 -1.53
CA GLY A 567 43.07 -14.20 -1.79
C GLY A 567 41.80 -13.47 -2.23
N LYS A 568 41.73 -12.16 -1.98
CA LYS A 568 40.61 -11.31 -2.40
C LYS A 568 40.55 -11.20 -3.92
N CYS A 569 39.45 -11.66 -4.51
CA CYS A 569 39.18 -11.57 -5.95
C CYS A 569 39.01 -10.11 -6.38
N ALA A 570 39.70 -9.69 -7.44
CA ALA A 570 39.62 -8.31 -7.93
C ALA A 570 38.24 -7.90 -8.47
N ARG A 571 37.41 -8.87 -8.89
CA ARG A 571 36.09 -8.62 -9.52
C ARG A 571 34.91 -8.76 -8.56
N CYS A 572 34.75 -9.93 -7.93
CA CYS A 572 33.62 -10.17 -7.01
C CYS A 572 33.92 -9.83 -5.54
N TRP A 573 35.16 -9.48 -5.20
CA TRP A 573 35.62 -9.13 -3.85
C TRP A 573 35.49 -10.24 -2.79
N ARG A 574 35.07 -11.45 -3.16
CA ARG A 574 35.17 -12.64 -2.33
C ARG A 574 36.60 -13.15 -2.28
N TRP A 575 36.98 -13.77 -1.17
CA TRP A 575 38.30 -14.29 -0.90
C TRP A 575 38.47 -15.74 -1.40
N LEU A 576 38.18 -15.92 -2.69
CA LEU A 576 38.18 -17.23 -3.38
C LEU A 576 39.26 -17.30 -4.48
N ALA A 577 40.10 -16.27 -4.61
CA ALA A 577 41.17 -16.24 -5.62
C ALA A 577 42.43 -16.96 -5.10
N PRO A 578 43.31 -17.46 -5.98
CA PRO A 578 44.57 -18.09 -5.56
C PRO A 578 45.54 -17.11 -4.87
N SER A 579 45.43 -15.81 -5.17
CA SER A 579 46.19 -14.74 -4.52
C SER A 579 45.40 -13.43 -4.54
N SER A 580 45.71 -12.50 -3.64
CA SER A 580 45.01 -11.21 -3.55
C SER A 580 45.24 -10.38 -4.82
N GLY A 581 44.16 -9.85 -5.40
CA GLY A 581 44.19 -9.10 -6.66
C GLY A 581 44.11 -9.97 -7.92
N ALA A 582 44.17 -11.30 -7.79
CA ALA A 582 43.85 -12.21 -8.89
C ALA A 582 42.32 -12.37 -9.05
N LEU A 583 41.91 -13.06 -10.12
CA LEU A 583 40.53 -13.46 -10.31
C LEU A 583 40.29 -14.85 -9.71
N CYS A 584 39.14 -15.04 -9.07
CA CYS A 584 38.67 -16.39 -8.73
C CYS A 584 38.17 -17.10 -10.00
N GLN A 585 38.10 -18.43 -9.97
CA GLN A 585 37.74 -19.24 -11.14
C GLN A 585 36.42 -18.78 -11.79
N ARG A 586 35.35 -18.62 -11.00
CA ARG A 586 34.06 -18.11 -11.49
C ARG A 586 34.18 -16.78 -12.24
N CYS A 587 34.98 -15.84 -11.71
CA CYS A 587 35.15 -14.55 -12.37
C CYS A 587 35.99 -14.65 -13.65
N SER A 588 36.99 -15.53 -13.67
CA SER A 588 37.79 -15.82 -14.86
C SER A 588 36.91 -16.42 -15.97
N ASP A 589 36.06 -17.40 -15.64
CA ASP A 589 35.17 -18.07 -16.60
C ASP A 589 34.24 -17.08 -17.29
N VAL A 590 33.66 -16.14 -16.52
CA VAL A 590 32.76 -15.10 -17.06
C VAL A 590 33.49 -14.16 -18.03
N LEU A 591 34.76 -13.83 -17.79
CA LEU A 591 35.53 -12.95 -18.68
C LEU A 591 36.04 -13.66 -19.94
N VAL A 592 36.07 -14.99 -19.96
CA VAL A 592 36.43 -15.77 -21.16
C VAL A 592 35.23 -15.92 -22.10
N GLN A 593 34.01 -15.83 -21.58
CA GLN A 593 32.76 -15.99 -22.34
C GLN A 593 32.20 -14.68 -22.92
N GLN A 594 32.65 -13.51 -22.42
CA GLN A 594 32.31 -12.18 -22.92
C GLN A 594 33.30 -11.71 -23.99
#